data_AF-A0A929K7I1-F1
#
_entry.id   AF-A0A929K7I1-F1
#
_cell.length_a   1.000
_cell.length_b   1.000
_cell.length_c   1.000
_cell.angle_alpha   90.00
_cell.angle_beta   90.00
_cell.angle_gamma   90.00
#
_symmetry.space_group_name_H-M   'P 1'
#
loop_
_entity.id
_entity.type
_entity.pdbx_description
1 polymer ?
#
loop_
_entity_poly.entity_id
_entity_poly.type
_entity_poly.pdbx_seq_one_letter_code
_entity_poly.pdbx_strand_id
1 'polypeptide(L)'
;MNDKKDIQGKTIQERMAEEEQVQEKTDAQGRKWRKAYFGGGEHFKNWLAQCKELGEVMVEEVDPTGYKCFEEGGEKLYRIWLRMDATKEDDLF
;
A
#
# COMPACT_ATOMS: atom_id res chain seq x y z
N MET A 1 16.97 35.18 -6.76
CA MET A 1 17.64 34.04 -7.40
C MET A 1 18.38 33.26 -6.33
N ASN A 2 17.86 32.11 -5.92
CA ASN A 2 18.69 30.94 -5.59
C ASN A 2 17.80 29.69 -5.55
N ASP A 3 17.71 29.07 -6.72
CA ASP A 3 17.19 27.74 -6.98
C ASP A 3 17.88 26.68 -6.11
N LYS A 4 17.12 26.03 -5.21
CA LYS A 4 17.39 24.65 -4.78
C LYS A 4 16.08 23.88 -4.73
N LYS A 5 15.87 23.12 -5.81
CA LYS A 5 14.96 21.99 -6.00
C LYS A 5 14.72 21.19 -4.71
N ASP A 6 13.43 21.03 -4.39
CA ASP A 6 12.69 19.78 -4.18
C ASP A 6 13.47 18.53 -3.68
N ILE A 7 12.82 17.78 -2.78
CA ILE A 7 13.04 16.38 -2.36
C ILE A 7 13.66 16.19 -0.96
N GLN A 8 12.95 15.43 -0.11
CA GLN A 8 13.33 14.77 1.15
C GLN A 8 13.28 15.56 2.47
N GLY A 9 12.20 15.34 3.24
CA GLY A 9 12.13 15.74 4.65
C GLY A 9 10.98 15.17 5.49
N LYS A 10 10.20 14.19 5.01
CA LYS A 10 9.18 13.54 5.86
C LYS A 10 9.84 12.50 6.76
N THR A 11 9.63 12.64 8.07
CA THR A 11 10.07 11.66 9.07
C THR A 11 9.41 10.30 8.83
N ILE A 12 10.02 9.22 9.32
CA ILE A 12 9.48 7.85 9.18
C ILE A 12 8.05 7.76 9.74
N GLN A 13 7.78 8.47 10.84
CA GLN A 13 6.44 8.55 11.43
C GLN A 13 5.42 9.21 10.52
N GLU A 14 5.78 10.31 9.84
CA GLU A 14 4.87 10.97 8.89
C GLU A 14 4.57 10.04 7.72
N ARG A 15 5.57 9.32 7.19
CA ARG A 15 5.35 8.35 6.11
C ARG A 15 4.47 7.17 6.55
N MET A 16 4.64 6.68 7.78
CA MET A 16 3.75 5.64 8.33
C MET A 16 2.33 6.18 8.56
N ALA A 17 2.19 7.41 9.04
CA ALA A 17 0.89 8.04 9.26
C ALA A 17 0.15 8.30 7.95
N GLU A 18 0.85 8.76 6.91
CA GLU A 18 0.29 8.90 5.57
C GLU A 18 -0.13 7.53 5.02
N GLU A 19 0.71 6.52 5.17
CA GLU A 19 0.37 5.15 4.78
C GLU A 19 -0.86 4.63 5.53
N GLU A 20 -0.99 4.85 6.83
CA GLU A 20 -2.18 4.50 7.62
C GLU A 20 -3.44 5.19 7.12
N GLN A 21 -3.32 6.46 6.70
CA GLN A 21 -4.43 7.20 6.11
C GLN A 21 -4.84 6.67 4.72
N VAL A 22 -3.91 6.10 3.95
CA VAL A 22 -4.26 5.49 2.66
C VAL A 22 -4.97 4.15 2.89
N GLN A 23 -6.28 4.18 3.07
CA GLN A 23 -7.12 2.98 3.14
C GLN A 23 -7.72 2.61 1.79
N GLU A 24 -7.89 3.59 0.90
CA GLU A 24 -8.54 3.45 -0.41
C GLU A 24 -7.80 4.28 -1.46
N LYS A 25 -7.82 3.84 -2.71
CA LYS A 25 -7.32 4.60 -3.86
C LYS A 25 -8.20 4.40 -5.08
N THR A 26 -8.20 5.39 -5.97
CA THR A 26 -8.83 5.29 -7.29
C THR A 26 -7.75 5.29 -8.36
N ASP A 27 -7.75 4.27 -9.21
CA ASP A 27 -6.81 4.16 -10.33
C ASP A 27 -7.20 5.07 -11.51
N ALA A 28 -6.30 5.28 -12.47
CA ALA A 28 -6.53 6.13 -13.65
C ALA A 28 -7.75 5.71 -14.48
N GLN A 29 -8.17 4.44 -14.39
CA GLN A 29 -9.36 3.92 -15.05
C GLN A 29 -10.67 4.18 -14.26
N GLY A 30 -10.62 4.91 -13.14
CA GLY A 30 -11.77 5.15 -12.26
C GLY A 30 -12.14 3.96 -11.37
N ARG A 31 -11.30 2.92 -11.30
CA ARG A 31 -11.50 1.75 -10.45
C ARG A 31 -11.11 2.06 -9.01
N LYS A 32 -12.00 1.77 -8.06
CA LYS A 32 -11.73 1.88 -6.63
C LYS A 32 -11.03 0.65 -6.10
N TRP A 33 -10.07 0.87 -5.23
CA TRP A 33 -9.28 -0.16 -4.58
C TRP A 33 -9.19 0.12 -3.09
N ARG A 34 -9.32 -0.93 -2.29
CA ARG A 34 -9.10 -0.89 -0.85
C ARG A 34 -7.76 -1.51 -0.52
N LYS A 35 -7.01 -0.89 0.38
CA LYS A 35 -5.76 -1.43 0.90
C LYS A 35 -6.09 -2.66 1.73
N ALA A 36 -5.72 -3.84 1.21
CA ALA A 36 -5.93 -5.10 1.89
C ALA A 36 -4.75 -5.44 2.81
N TYR A 37 -3.53 -5.11 2.39
CA TYR A 37 -2.32 -5.41 3.15
C TYR A 37 -1.18 -4.45 2.79
N PHE A 38 -0.31 -4.17 3.76
CA PHE A 38 0.92 -3.43 3.57
C PHE A 38 2.01 -4.05 4.45
N GLY A 39 3.05 -4.60 3.82
CA GLY A 39 4.09 -5.35 4.52
C GLY A 39 4.92 -6.20 3.57
N GLY A 40 5.95 -6.83 4.11
CA GLY A 40 6.91 -7.64 3.37
C GLY A 40 6.89 -9.12 3.73
N GLY A 41 7.88 -9.84 3.23
CA GLY A 41 8.20 -11.20 3.68
C GLY A 41 7.26 -12.30 3.20
N GLU A 42 7.24 -13.41 3.94
CA GLU A 42 6.46 -14.61 3.61
C GLU A 42 4.94 -14.39 3.77
N HIS A 43 4.55 -13.51 4.69
CA HIS A 43 3.15 -13.12 4.94
C HIS A 43 2.49 -12.48 3.72
N PHE A 44 3.25 -11.71 2.93
CA PHE A 44 2.75 -11.10 1.70
C PHE A 44 2.24 -12.15 0.70
N LYS A 45 2.98 -13.26 0.50
CA LYS A 45 2.61 -14.30 -0.48
C LYS A 45 1.27 -14.96 -0.11
N ASN A 46 1.08 -15.24 1.17
CA ASN A 46 -0.14 -15.85 1.67
C ASN A 46 -1.34 -14.90 1.58
N TRP A 47 -1.14 -13.62 1.92
CA TRP A 47 -2.18 -12.61 1.76
C TRP A 47 -2.55 -12.36 0.29
N LEU A 48 -1.55 -12.32 -0.60
CA LEU A 48 -1.78 -12.16 -2.03
C LEU A 48 -2.61 -13.31 -2.61
N ALA A 49 -2.33 -14.55 -2.18
CA ALA A 49 -3.13 -15.70 -2.60
C ALA A 49 -4.60 -15.55 -2.19
N GLN A 50 -4.86 -15.23 -0.92
CA GLN A 50 -6.23 -15.02 -0.42
C GLN A 50 -6.94 -13.86 -1.14
N CYS A 51 -6.26 -12.72 -1.34
CA CYS A 51 -6.85 -11.59 -2.04
C CYS A 51 -7.22 -11.94 -3.50
N LYS A 52 -6.41 -12.76 -4.19
CA LYS A 52 -6.70 -13.20 -5.56
C LYS A 52 -7.94 -14.10 -5.64
N GLU A 53 -8.25 -14.83 -4.57
CA GLU A 53 -9.49 -15.60 -4.49
C GLU A 53 -10.72 -14.71 -4.24
N LEU A 54 -10.54 -13.58 -3.56
CA LEU A 54 -11.61 -12.62 -3.27
C LEU A 54 -11.99 -11.76 -4.47
N GLY A 55 -11.06 -11.48 -5.39
CA GLY A 55 -11.34 -10.70 -6.58
C GLY A 55 -10.10 -10.19 -7.31
N GLU A 56 -10.26 -9.07 -8.02
CA GLU A 56 -9.15 -8.43 -8.73
C GLU A 56 -8.20 -7.76 -7.72
N VAL A 57 -6.91 -8.06 -7.84
CA VAL A 57 -5.88 -7.58 -6.93
C VAL A 57 -4.81 -6.82 -7.69
N MET A 58 -4.37 -5.70 -7.12
CA MET A 58 -3.22 -4.94 -7.57
C MET A 58 -2.14 -5.00 -6.49
N VAL A 59 -0.89 -5.24 -6.90
CA VAL A 59 0.27 -5.25 -6.00
C VAL A 59 1.21 -4.14 -6.41
N GLU A 60 1.61 -3.32 -5.44
CA GLU A 60 2.63 -2.29 -5.61
C GLU A 60 3.86 -2.67 -4.77
N GLU A 61 5.03 -2.81 -5.42
CA GLU A 61 6.31 -2.89 -4.70
C GLU A 61 6.64 -1.50 -4.16
N VAL A 62 6.88 -1.41 -2.86
CA VAL A 62 7.21 -0.15 -2.19
C VAL A 62 8.67 -0.23 -1.77
N ASP A 63 9.41 0.83 -2.10
CA ASP A 63 10.80 0.91 -1.71
C ASP A 63 10.90 1.04 -0.18
N PRO A 64 11.60 0.12 0.51
CA PRO A 64 11.70 0.16 1.96
C PRO A 64 12.54 1.34 2.47
N THR A 65 13.29 2.03 1.59
CA THR A 65 14.14 3.18 1.95
C THR A 65 13.31 4.30 2.58
N GLY A 66 13.58 4.60 3.84
CA GLY A 66 12.80 5.54 4.64
C GLY A 66 11.78 4.90 5.58
N TYR A 67 11.71 3.56 5.63
CA TYR A 67 11.04 2.79 6.68
C TYR A 67 12.09 1.96 7.43
N LYS A 68 12.74 2.59 8.41
CA LYS A 68 13.87 2.02 9.17
C LYS A 68 13.62 0.59 9.67
N CYS A 69 12.40 0.28 10.12
CA CYS A 69 12.00 -1.04 10.61
C CYS A 69 12.10 -2.14 9.53
N PHE A 70 11.84 -1.82 8.27
CA PHE A 70 11.93 -2.75 7.15
C PHE A 70 13.31 -2.75 6.48
N GLU A 71 14.02 -1.61 6.51
CA GLU A 71 15.43 -1.53 6.09
C GLU A 71 16.33 -2.41 6.95
N GLU A 72 16.12 -2.43 8.27
CA GLU A 72 16.91 -3.28 9.19
C GLU A 72 16.66 -4.79 8.96
N GLY A 73 15.49 -5.16 8.43
CA GLY A 73 15.16 -6.55 8.07
C GLY A 73 15.64 -6.97 6.67
N GLY A 74 16.01 -6.03 5.81
CA GLY A 74 16.36 -6.30 4.40
C GLY A 74 15.21 -6.85 3.57
N GLU A 75 13.96 -6.72 4.05
CA GLU A 75 12.78 -7.29 3.41
C GLU A 75 12.14 -6.28 2.46
N LYS A 76 11.77 -6.77 1.27
CA LYS A 76 11.00 -5.98 0.31
C LYS A 76 9.60 -5.70 0.86
N LEU A 77 9.16 -4.47 0.70
CA LEU A 77 7.84 -4.02 1.12
C LEU A 77 6.87 -4.08 -0.05
N TYR A 78 5.66 -4.56 0.20
CA TYR A 78 4.61 -4.61 -0.81
C TYR A 78 3.30 -4.05 -0.25
N ARG A 79 2.51 -3.47 -1.13
CA ARG A 79 1.13 -3.06 -0.85
C ARG A 79 0.19 -3.88 -1.72
N ILE A 80 -0.80 -4.49 -1.10
CA ILE A 80 -1.87 -5.24 -1.77
C ILE A 80 -3.14 -4.40 -1.75
N TRP A 81 -3.72 -4.24 -2.92
CA TRP A 81 -4.95 -3.52 -3.20
C TRP A 81 -5.99 -4.49 -3.71
N LEU A 82 -7.14 -4.55 -3.07
CA LEU A 82 -8.28 -5.34 -3.52
C LEU A 82 -9.28 -4.42 -4.21
N ARG A 83 -9.76 -4.81 -5.39
CA ARG A 83 -10.76 -4.03 -6.12
C ARG A 83 -12.07 -3.97 -5.31
N MET A 84 -12.57 -2.76 -5.11
CA MET A 84 -13.91 -2.58 -4.56
C MET A 84 -14.89 -2.63 -5.74
N ASP A 85 -15.39 -3.82 -6.05
CA ASP A 85 -16.61 -3.91 -6.84
C ASP A 85 -17.76 -3.35 -6.02
N ALA A 86 -18.61 -2.55 -6.67
CA ALA A 86 -19.78 -1.91 -6.08
C ALA A 86 -20.85 -2.88 -5.55
N THR A 87 -20.57 -4.19 -5.50
CA THR A 87 -21.53 -5.25 -5.20
C THR A 87 -21.34 -5.91 -3.83
N LYS A 88 -20.37 -5.50 -3.01
CA LYS A 88 -20.18 -6.05 -1.65
C LYS A 88 -19.87 -5.02 -0.56
N GLU A 89 -20.32 -3.77 -0.73
CA GLU A 89 -20.32 -2.80 0.38
C GLU A 89 -21.58 -2.90 1.25
N ASP A 90 -22.59 -3.70 0.86
CA ASP A 90 -23.91 -3.73 1.52
C ASP A 90 -24.09 -4.82 2.60
N ASP A 91 -23.07 -5.63 2.94
CA ASP A 91 -23.23 -6.77 3.86
C ASP A 91 -22.32 -6.69 5.13
N LEU A 92 -21.74 -5.53 5.45
CA LEU A 92 -20.77 -5.44 6.56
C LEU A 92 -20.80 -4.11 7.35
N PHE A 93 -21.99 -3.52 7.52
CA PHE A 93 -22.25 -2.47 8.51
C PHE A 93 -23.42 -2.83 9.42
#